data_AF-A0A4R4NN90-F1
#
_entry.id   AF-A0A4R4NN90-F1
#
_cell.length_a   1.000
_cell.length_b   1.000
_cell.length_c   1.000
_cell.angle_alpha   90.00
_cell.angle_beta   90.00
_cell.angle_gamma   90.00
#
_symmetry.space_group_name_H-M   'P 1'
#
loop_
_entity.id
_entity.type
_entity.pdbx_description
1 polymer ?
#
loop_
_entity_poly.entity_id
_entity_poly.type
_entity_poly.pdbx_seq_one_letter_code
_entity_poly.pdbx_strand_id
1 'polypeptide(L)' 'MDLYSVMPVSDLTKALEWLGVFFGRPADEVIGGEHLWQVGENAWVVVDDRAG' A
#
# COMPACT_ATOMS: atom_id res chain seq x y z
N MET A 1 17.59 -5.77 -4.13
CA MET A 1 16.49 -6.29 -4.97
C MET A 1 15.25 -6.18 -4.14
N ASP A 2 14.21 -5.57 -4.72
CA ASP A 2 13.05 -5.14 -3.94
C ASP A 2 12.00 -6.24 -3.89
N LEU A 3 11.38 -6.39 -2.72
CA LEU A 3 10.27 -7.31 -2.46
C LEU A 3 8.98 -6.51 -2.35
N TYR A 4 7.98 -6.87 -3.17
CA TYR A 4 6.67 -6.26 -3.16
C TYR A 4 5.61 -7.27 -2.72
N SER A 5 4.90 -6.96 -1.64
CA SER A 5 3.66 -7.63 -1.25
C SER A 5 2.49 -6.81 -1.78
N VAL A 6 1.88 -7.27 -2.87
CA VAL A 6 0.77 -6.58 -3.53
C VAL A 6 -0.55 -7.14 -3.01
N MET A 7 -1.41 -6.26 -2.51
CA MET A 7 -2.70 -6.61 -1.92
C MET A 7 -3.82 -5.77 -2.55
N PRO A 8 -4.54 -6.31 -3.54
CA PRO A 8 -5.75 -5.69 -4.06
C PRO A 8 -6.83 -5.63 -2.97
N VAL A 9 -7.55 -4.52 -2.90
CA VAL A 9 -8.63 -4.32 -1.94
C VAL A 9 -9.93 -3.92 -2.65
N SER A 10 -11.06 -4.26 -2.05
CA SER A 10 -12.38 -3.95 -2.60
C SER A 10 -12.83 -2.50 -2.36
N ASP A 11 -12.24 -1.82 -1.38
CA ASP A 11 -12.50 -0.41 -1.04
C ASP A 11 -11.18 0.25 -0.64
N LEU A 12 -10.57 0.93 -1.60
CA LEU A 12 -9.28 1.59 -1.39
C LEU A 12 -9.37 2.70 -0.35
N THR A 13 -10.47 3.45 -0.31
CA THR A 13 -10.59 4.55 0.67
C THR A 13 -10.54 4.01 2.09
N LYS A 14 -11.35 2.99 2.40
CA LYS A 14 -11.34 2.35 3.73
C LYS A 14 -10.00 1.68 4.04
N ALA A 15 -9.37 1.05 3.05
CA ALA A 15 -8.08 0.41 3.23
C ALA A 15 -6.99 1.42 3.56
N LEU A 16 -6.93 2.56 2.87
CA LEU A 16 -5.94 3.61 3.11
C LEU A 16 -6.10 4.23 4.50
N GLU A 17 -7.33 4.46 4.96
CA GLU A 17 -7.57 4.94 6.33
C GLU A 17 -7.05 3.95 7.36
N TRP A 18 -7.38 2.67 7.21
CA TRP A 18 -6.94 1.64 8.15
C TRP A 18 -5.43 1.43 8.12
N LEU A 19 -4.82 1.33 6.93
CA LEU A 19 -3.39 1.12 6.77
C LEU A 19 -2.58 2.33 7.21
N GLY A 20 -3.10 3.54 7.00
CA GLY A 20 -2.51 4.76 7.51
C GLY A 20 -2.38 4.75 9.04
N VAL A 21 -3.40 4.22 9.74
CA VAL A 21 -3.33 3.98 11.19
C VAL A 21 -2.37 2.85 11.54
N PHE A 22 -2.43 1.72 10.82
CA PHE A 22 -1.60 0.55 11.08
C PHE A 22 -0.09 0.84 10.95
N PHE A 23 0.31 1.55 9.90
CA PHE A 23 1.70 1.97 9.69
C PHE A 23 2.06 3.26 10.45
N GLY A 24 1.08 3.93 11.05
CA GLY A 24 1.24 5.21 11.75
C GLY A 24 1.59 6.38 10.83
N ARG A 25 1.44 6.21 9.51
CA ARG A 25 1.76 7.20 8.49
C ARG A 25 0.99 6.94 7.18
N PRO A 26 0.71 7.97 6.36
CA PRO A 26 0.19 7.76 5.01
C PRO A 26 1.17 6.95 4.15
N ALA A 27 0.72 6.53 2.97
CA ALA A 27 1.61 5.89 1.99
C ALA A 27 2.84 6.76 1.73
N ASP A 28 3.99 6.10 1.66
CA ASP A 28 5.27 6.74 1.36
C ASP A 28 5.31 7.18 -0.10
N GLU A 29 4.70 6.39 -0.99
CA GLU A 29 4.61 6.69 -2.43
C GLU A 29 3.23 6.36 -3.01
N VAL A 30 2.88 7.07 -4.09
CA VAL A 30 1.70 6.80 -4.91
C VAL A 30 2.10 6.73 -6.38
N ILE A 31 1.91 5.58 -7.02
CA ILE A 31 2.33 5.32 -8.40
C ILE A 31 1.17 4.74 -9.19
N GLY A 32 0.63 5.50 -10.15
CA GLY A 32 -0.41 4.97 -11.05
C GLY A 32 -1.68 4.44 -10.36
N GLY A 33 -1.99 4.96 -9.16
CA GLY A 33 -3.10 4.51 -8.31
C GLY A 33 -2.72 3.48 -7.24
N GLU A 34 -1.50 2.96 -7.27
CA GLU A 34 -0.96 2.09 -6.23
C GLU A 34 -0.43 2.93 -5.07
N HIS A 35 -0.73 2.53 -3.85
CA HIS A 35 -0.26 3.16 -2.62
C HIS A 35 0.76 2.26 -1.93
N LEU A 36 1.95 2.79 -1.68
CA LEU A 36 3.10 2.01 -1.24
C LEU A 36 3.60 2.45 0.13
N TRP A 37 3.90 1.48 0.98
CA TRP A 37 4.63 1.67 2.23
C TRP A 37 5.94 0.88 2.20
N GLN A 38 7.05 1.56 2.48
CA GLN A 38 8.34 0.91 2.70
C GLN A 38 8.40 0.36 4.13
N VAL A 39 8.40 -0.96 4.26
CA VAL A 39 8.38 -1.66 5.57
C VAL A 39 9.73 -2.24 5.96
N GLY A 40 10.73 -2.13 5.08
CA GLY A 40 12.12 -2.47 5.32
C GLY A 40 13.00 -1.94 4.19
N GLU A 41 14.33 -2.08 4.32
CA GLU A 41 15.30 -1.49 3.39
C GLU A 41 14.99 -1.77 1.90
N ASN A 42 14.50 -2.97 1.59
CA ASN A 42 14.12 -3.37 0.24
C ASN A 42 12.72 -4.04 0.20
N ALA A 43 11.81 -3.68 1.12
CA ALA A 43 10.52 -4.36 1.26
C ALA A 43 9.34 -3.37 1.27
N TRP A 44 8.33 -3.67 0.47
CA TRP A 44 7.21 -2.79 0.20
C TRP A 44 5.86 -3.52 0.32
N VAL A 45 4.88 -2.84 0.90
CA VAL A 45 3.46 -3.22 0.84
C VAL A 45 2.78 -2.29 -0.15
N VAL A 46 2.10 -2.87 -1.14
CA VAL A 46 1.43 -2.15 -2.23
C VAL A 46 -0.07 -2.46 -2.17
N VAL A 47 -0.88 -1.41 -2.20
CA VAL A 47 -2.35 -1.51 -2.13
C VAL A 47 -2.99 -0.72 -3.26
N ASP A 48 -3.92 -1.35 -3.95
CA ASP A 48 -4.72 -0.76 -5.03
C ASP A 48 -6.17 -1.27 -5.00
N ASP A 49 -7.07 -0.61 -5.74
CA ASP A 49 -8.46 -1.04 -5.93
C ASP A 49 -8.67 -1.91 -7.17
N ARG A 50 -7.59 -2.48 -7.74
CA ARG A 50 -7.70 -3.27 -8.96
C ARG A 50 -8.39 -4.59 -8.64
N ALA A 51 -9.72 -4.57 -8.74
CA ALA A 51 -10.54 -5.76 -8.90
C ALA A 51 -10.10 -6.44 -10.20
N GLY A 52 -9.16 -7.37 -10.10
CA GLY A 52 -8.89 -8.34 -11.16
C GLY A 52 -10.13 -9.19 -11.45
#